data_AF-A0A061S9D6-F1
#
_entry.id   AF-A0A061S9D6-F1
#
_cell.length_a   1.000
_cell.length_b   1.000
_cell.length_c   1.000
_cell.angle_alpha   90.00
_cell.angle_beta   90.00
_cell.angle_gamma   90.00
#
_symmetry.space_group_name_H-M   'P 1'
#
loop_
_entity.id
_entity.type
_entity.pdbx_description
1 polymer ?
#
loop_
_entity_poly.entity_id
_entity_poly.type
_entity_poly.pdbx_seq_one_letter_code
_entity_poly.pdbx_strand_id
1 'polypeptide(L)' 'HLQRNSLVGTLPPQWSALATASEIHLQGNGLFGALPPQWSAFSSAAQINLRENGLGGTLPPQWSALQ' A
#
# COMPACT_ATOMS: atom_id res chain seq x y z
N HIS A 1 1.82 8.53 7.32
CA HIS A 1 1.46 9.73 6.54
C HIS A 1 2.73 10.23 5.86
N LEU A 2 2.92 9.90 4.58
CA LEU A 2 4.11 10.20 3.77
C LEU A 2 3.73 10.65 2.34
N GLN A 3 2.52 11.16 2.17
CA GLN A 3 2.02 11.70 0.90
C GLN A 3 2.81 12.91 0.40
N ARG A 4 2.87 13.11 -0.92
CA ARG A 4 3.51 14.24 -1.61
C ARG A 4 4.99 14.42 -1.25
N ASN A 5 5.74 13.33 -1.31
CA ASN A 5 7.18 13.31 -1.12
C ASN A 5 7.89 12.83 -2.39
N SER A 6 9.21 12.71 -2.32
CA SER A 6 10.05 12.15 -3.38
C SER A 6 10.45 10.69 -3.10
N LEU A 7 9.57 9.91 -2.46
CA LEU A 7 9.85 8.50 -2.20
C LEU A 7 9.85 7.72 -3.52
N VAL A 8 10.82 6.83 -3.68
CA VAL A 8 10.99 5.98 -4.86
C VAL A 8 11.24 4.53 -4.44
N GLY A 9 10.96 3.59 -5.33
CA GLY A 9 11.11 2.15 -5.06
C GLY A 9 9.77 1.42 -5.02
N THR A 10 9.81 0.17 -4.58
CA THR A 10 8.62 -0.70 -4.47
C THR A 10 8.00 -0.67 -3.08
N LEU A 11 6.71 -1.00 -2.99
CA LEU A 11 6.02 -1.18 -1.72
C LEU A 11 6.61 -2.38 -0.94
N PRO A 12 7.10 -2.22 0.29
CA PRO A 12 7.76 -3.31 1.02
C PRO A 12 6.74 -4.32 1.56
N PRO A 13 6.88 -5.63 1.26
CA PRO A 13 6.06 -6.67 1.86
C PRO A 13 6.09 -6.67 3.40
N GLN A 14 7.23 -6.32 3.99
CA GLN A 14 7.47 -6.34 5.44
C GLN A 14 6.60 -5.34 6.21
N TRP A 15 6.01 -4.34 5.52
CA TRP A 15 5.06 -3.44 6.16
C TRP A 15 3.79 -4.14 6.60
N SER A 16 3.53 -5.38 6.19
CA SER A 16 2.48 -6.24 6.77
C SER A 16 2.59 -6.40 8.29
N ALA A 17 3.77 -6.14 8.88
CA ALA A 17 3.96 -6.09 10.33
C ALA A 17 3.18 -4.94 11.00
N LEU A 18 2.79 -3.91 10.24
CA LEU A 18 1.95 -2.79 10.70
C LEU A 18 0.46 -3.18 10.64
N ALA A 19 0.10 -4.39 11.08
CA ALA A 19 -1.26 -4.94 10.98
C ALA A 19 -2.34 -4.05 11.64
N THR A 20 -1.96 -3.26 12.64
CA THR A 20 -2.84 -2.35 13.37
C THR A 20 -2.96 -0.95 12.75
N ALA A 21 -2.27 -0.68 11.64
CA ALA A 21 -2.36 0.60 10.96
C ALA A 21 -3.78 0.82 10.41
N SER A 22 -4.42 1.91 10.82
CA SER A 22 -5.73 2.34 10.32
C SER A 22 -5.63 3.21 9.07
N GLU A 23 -4.49 3.82 8.82
CA GLU A 23 -4.31 4.75 7.71
C GLU A 23 -2.89 4.69 7.13
N ILE A 24 -2.80 4.52 5.80
CA ILE A 24 -1.56 4.54 5.03
C ILE A 24 -1.73 5.53 3.88
N HIS A 25 -1.14 6.72 4.04
CA HIS A 25 -1.13 7.77 3.01
C HIS A 25 0.24 7.85 2.36
N LEU A 26 0.33 7.47 1.08
CA LEU A 26 1.56 7.46 0.27
C LEU A 26 1.33 8.10 -1.10
N GLN A 27 0.19 8.75 -1.31
CA GLN A 27 -0.16 9.35 -2.57
C GLN A 27 0.79 10.46 -3.00
N GLY A 28 1.04 10.62 -4.30
CA GLY A 28 1.91 11.67 -4.84
C GLY A 28 3.39 11.39 -4.59
N ASN A 29 3.84 10.16 -4.83
CA ASN A 29 5.25 9.75 -4.75
C ASN A 29 5.67 9.08 -6.07
N GLY A 30 6.94 8.66 -6.16
CA GLY A 30 7.50 7.90 -7.28
C GLY A 30 7.56 6.38 -7.01
N LEU A 31 6.63 5.83 -6.23
CA LEU A 31 6.60 4.39 -5.93
C LEU A 31 6.13 3.61 -7.16
N PHE A 32 6.70 2.43 -7.39
CA PHE A 32 6.42 1.61 -8.56
C PHE A 32 6.33 0.10 -8.26
N GLY A 33 5.95 -0.68 -9.26
CA GLY A 33 5.81 -2.15 -9.14
C GLY A 33 4.41 -2.58 -8.70
N ALA A 34 4.29 -3.83 -8.26
CA ALA A 34 3.02 -4.44 -7.88
C ALA A 34 2.67 -4.20 -6.41
N LEU A 35 1.37 -4.33 -6.10
CA LEU A 35 0.87 -4.30 -4.74
C LEU A 35 1.31 -5.57 -3.98
N PRO A 36 1.87 -5.48 -2.76
CA PRO A 36 2.29 -6.65 -2.01
C PRO A 36 1.06 -7.45 -1.52
N PRO A 37 0.94 -8.74 -1.86
CA PRO A 37 -0.12 -9.59 -1.32
C PRO A 37 -0.19 -9.60 0.22
N GLN A 38 0.96 -9.48 0.88
CA GLN A 38 1.10 -9.51 2.34
C GLN A 38 0.39 -8.33 3.03
N TRP A 39 0.11 -7.25 2.30
CA TRP A 39 -0.63 -6.11 2.84
C TRP A 39 -2.10 -6.44 3.10
N SER A 40 -2.59 -7.62 2.71
CA SER A 40 -3.86 -8.17 3.21
C SER A 40 -3.87 -8.36 4.73
N ALA A 41 -2.72 -8.30 5.40
CA ALA A 41 -2.61 -8.35 6.86
C ALA A 41 -2.98 -7.03 7.55
N PHE A 42 -3.12 -5.93 6.81
CA PHE A 42 -3.68 -4.72 7.38
C PHE A 42 -5.12 -4.97 7.84
N SER A 43 -5.51 -4.30 8.91
CA SER A 43 -6.90 -4.29 9.37
C SER A 43 -7.83 -4.00 8.19
N SER A 44 -8.99 -4.68 8.12
CA SER A 44 -10.01 -4.36 7.12
C SER A 44 -10.49 -2.91 7.22
N ALA A 45 -10.36 -2.28 8.40
CA ALA A 45 -10.66 -0.86 8.58
C ALA A 45 -9.57 0.09 8.04
N ALA A 46 -8.48 -0.42 7.46
CA ALA A 46 -7.36 0.39 7.02
C ALA A 46 -7.71 1.18 5.75
N GLN A 47 -7.54 2.50 5.79
CA GLN A 47 -7.60 3.36 4.63
C GLN A 47 -6.22 3.44 3.98
N ILE A 48 -6.10 2.92 2.75
CA ILE A 48 -4.84 2.89 2.01
C ILE A 48 -4.96 3.79 0.78
N ASN A 49 -4.19 4.88 0.75
CA ASN A 49 -4.14 5.81 -0.38
C ASN A 49 -2.78 5.76 -1.09
N LEU A 50 -2.80 5.17 -2.29
CA LEU A 50 -1.63 4.97 -3.14
C LEU A 50 -1.72 5.75 -4.46
N ARG A 51 -2.70 6.65 -4.60
CA ARG A 51 -2.92 7.43 -5.84
C ARG A 51 -1.68 8.23 -6.24
N GLU A 52 -1.59 8.63 -7.50
CA GLU A 52 -0.46 9.46 -7.97
C GLU A 52 0.91 8.80 -7.68
N ASN A 53 1.02 7.51 -7.99
CA ASN A 53 2.26 6.71 -8.02
C ASN A 53 2.33 5.94 -9.34
N GLY A 54 3.48 5.32 -9.63
CA GLY A 54 3.71 4.44 -10.79
C GLY A 54 3.41 2.96 -10.53
N LEU A 55 2.43 2.65 -9.68
CA LEU A 55 2.06 1.27 -9.35
C LEU A 55 1.32 0.60 -10.51
N GLY A 56 1.60 -0.68 -10.75
CA GLY A 56 1.02 -1.46 -11.84
C GLY A 56 0.77 -2.92 -11.45
N GLY A 57 0.47 -3.75 -12.44
CA GLY A 57 0.09 -5.15 -12.22
C GLY A 57 -1.38 -5.32 -11.84
N THR A 58 -1.72 -6.46 -11.25
CA THR A 58 -3.09 -6.82 -10.86
C THR A 58 -3.32 -6.59 -9.37
N LEU A 59 -4.58 -6.34 -8.99
CA LEU A 59 -4.96 -6.37 -7.58
C LEU A 59 -4.69 -7.78 -7.01
N PRO A 60 -3.93 -7.93 -5.92
CA PRO A 60 -3.69 -9.24 -5.32
C PRO A 60 -5.01 -9.84 -4.85
N PRO A 61 -5.32 -11.12 -5.17
CA PRO A 61 -6.54 -11.76 -4.70
C PRO A 61 -6.71 -11.73 -3.17
N GLN A 62 -5.60 -11.72 -2.43
CA GLN A 62 -5.57 -11.63 -0.97
C GLN A 62 -6.17 -10.32 -0.44
N TRP A 63 -6.15 -9.26 -1.24
CA TRP A 63 -6.75 -7.98 -0.87
C TRP A 63 -8.28 -8.02 -0.91
N SER A 64 -8.91 -9.12 -1.36
CA SER A 64 -10.37 -9.29 -1.23
C SER A 64 -10.85 -9.29 0.23
N ALA A 65 -9.95 -9.49 1.19
CA ALA A 65 -10.24 -9.39 2.62
C ALA A 65 -10.22 -7.94 3.16
N LEU A 66 -9.65 -7.01 2.40
CA LEU A 66 -9.73 -5.57 2.69
C LEU A 66 -11.10 -5.10 2.17
N GLN A 67 -12.09 -5.03 3.05
CA GLN A 67 -13.45 -4.59 2.73
C GLN A 67 -13.62 -3.09 2.95
#